data_AF-T1F3L0-F1
#
_entry.id   AF-T1F3L0-F1
#
_cell.length_a   1.000
_cell.length_b   1.000
_cell.length_c   1.000
_cell.angle_alpha   90.00
_cell.angle_beta   90.00
_cell.angle_gamma   90.00
#
_symmetry.space_group_name_H-M   'P 1'
#
loop_
_entity.id
_entity.type
_entity.pdbx_description
1 polymer ?
#
loop_
_entity_poly.entity_id
_entity_poly.type
_entity_poly.pdbx_seq_one_letter_code
_entity_poly.pdbx_strand_id
1 'polypeptide(L)'
;MEGANKNILKLCVLKPSKSITSWTNMLRHDVILKAGSVREVDCPICLQALVAPQDVVVYLNHCQHQCHLSCLKVLYQMNGEILKCPLCRYQYELPSADFSEHGNIYVYVLENMVKIEFEYFTSVLHIIEMERNDGTIEVAARLLKAWKLGNMPHSMSITLLKCDLESIKSKLDERNIFPSDLVNEFADDNSMYGNRVDENMYKTFKPHRFKINLSRRKVRPTNRTIQGVCYRPIIVPLMVTNKLGSSVSERSGFDLGSVKKNELRYVECASETTLSAQHK
;
A
#
# COMPACT_ATOMS: atom_id res chain seq x y z
N MET A 1 18.55 16.51 27.84
CA MET A 1 18.04 15.19 27.40
C MET A 1 16.87 15.48 26.48
N GLU A 2 17.03 15.22 25.20
CA GLU A 2 16.01 15.45 24.16
C GLU A 2 14.76 14.64 24.49
N GLY A 3 13.62 15.33 24.59
CA GLY A 3 12.31 14.69 24.74
C GLY A 3 12.02 13.87 23.50
N ALA A 4 12.06 12.55 23.61
CA ALA A 4 11.63 11.66 22.55
C ALA A 4 10.17 11.99 22.22
N ASN A 5 9.94 12.52 21.02
CA ASN A 5 8.62 12.88 20.54
C ASN A 5 7.76 11.62 20.49
N LYS A 6 6.82 11.47 21.43
CA LYS A 6 6.12 10.21 21.75
C LYS A 6 5.16 9.71 20.66
N ASN A 7 4.94 10.48 19.58
CA ASN A 7 3.86 10.23 18.62
C ASN A 7 4.36 9.95 17.20
N ILE A 8 5.50 9.26 17.06
CA ILE A 8 6.02 8.84 15.76
C ILE A 8 5.77 7.35 15.57
N LEU A 9 4.84 7.00 14.69
CA LEU A 9 4.71 5.64 14.18
C LEU A 9 5.66 5.48 12.99
N LYS A 10 6.52 4.46 13.05
CA LYS A 10 7.37 4.06 11.93
C LYS A 10 7.14 2.58 11.62
N LEU A 11 6.76 2.29 10.40
CA LEU A 11 6.54 0.94 9.90
C LEU A 11 7.45 0.68 8.69
N CYS A 12 8.01 -0.52 8.61
CA CYS A 12 8.73 -1.03 7.44
C CYS A 12 8.10 -2.37 7.06
N VAL A 13 7.66 -2.51 5.81
CA VAL A 13 7.07 -3.75 5.31
C VAL A 13 7.83 -4.22 4.08
N LEU A 14 8.35 -5.43 4.14
CA LEU A 14 8.96 -6.10 3.00
C LEU A 14 7.88 -6.47 1.99
N LYS A 15 8.16 -6.32 0.70
CA LYS A 15 7.29 -6.90 -0.33
C LYS A 15 7.27 -8.42 -0.15
N PRO A 16 6.10 -9.09 -0.20
CA PRO A 16 6.02 -10.54 -0.06
C PRO A 16 6.91 -11.25 -1.08
N SER A 17 7.54 -12.36 -0.67
CA SER A 17 8.42 -13.17 -1.52
C SER A 17 7.94 -14.62 -1.71
N LYS A 18 6.80 -14.98 -1.11
CA LYS A 18 6.20 -16.31 -1.14
C LYS A 18 4.69 -16.20 -1.25
N SER A 19 4.05 -17.27 -1.73
CA SER A 19 2.58 -17.38 -1.74
C SER A 19 2.03 -17.14 -0.35
N ILE A 20 1.04 -16.25 -0.27
CA ILE A 20 0.59 -15.71 0.99
C ILE A 20 -0.72 -16.40 1.36
N THR A 21 -0.68 -17.58 1.96
CA THR A 21 -1.91 -18.33 2.28
C THR A 21 -2.55 -17.92 3.59
N SER A 22 -1.91 -17.07 4.41
CA SER A 22 -2.33 -16.83 5.79
C SER A 22 -3.74 -16.23 5.94
N TRP A 23 -4.34 -16.45 7.10
CA TRP A 23 -5.66 -15.92 7.46
C TRP A 23 -5.80 -14.41 7.23
N THR A 24 -4.79 -13.62 7.61
CA THR A 24 -4.80 -12.17 7.39
C THR A 24 -4.89 -11.83 5.91
N ASN A 25 -4.26 -12.62 5.05
CA ASN A 25 -4.29 -12.36 3.62
C ASN A 25 -5.60 -12.80 2.98
N MET A 26 -6.29 -13.80 3.52
CA MET A 26 -7.70 -14.05 3.14
C MET A 26 -8.59 -12.84 3.40
N LEU A 27 -8.36 -12.13 4.53
CA LEU A 27 -9.07 -10.89 4.84
C LEU A 27 -8.63 -9.72 3.94
N ARG A 28 -7.33 -9.58 3.65
CA ARG A 28 -6.81 -8.51 2.78
C ARG A 28 -7.19 -8.66 1.31
N HIS A 29 -7.26 -9.88 0.81
CA HIS A 29 -7.71 -10.15 -0.56
C HIS A 29 -9.24 -10.09 -0.68
N ASP A 30 -9.94 -9.64 0.37
CA ASP A 30 -11.39 -9.47 0.36
C ASP A 30 -12.13 -10.79 0.00
N VAL A 31 -11.52 -11.93 0.37
CA VAL A 31 -12.13 -13.26 0.25
C VAL A 31 -13.16 -13.45 1.37
N ILE A 32 -12.84 -12.92 2.56
CA ILE A 32 -13.70 -12.89 3.73
C ILE A 32 -14.08 -11.45 3.99
N LEU A 33 -15.38 -11.15 3.93
CA LEU A 33 -15.91 -9.79 4.03
C LEU A 33 -16.86 -9.68 5.20
N LYS A 34 -16.84 -8.54 5.89
CA LYS A 34 -17.79 -8.25 6.98
C LYS A 34 -19.21 -8.15 6.41
N ALA A 35 -20.16 -8.85 7.03
CA ALA A 35 -21.55 -8.79 6.61
C ALA A 35 -22.17 -7.45 7.02
N GLY A 36 -22.67 -6.67 6.05
CA GLY A 36 -23.42 -5.44 6.33
C GLY A 36 -24.85 -5.70 6.83
N SER A 37 -25.44 -6.82 6.40
CA SER A 37 -26.71 -7.34 6.91
C SER A 37 -26.53 -8.80 7.34
N VAL A 38 -26.97 -9.10 8.56
CA VAL A 38 -26.88 -10.44 9.14
C VAL A 38 -28.20 -11.16 8.90
N ARG A 39 -28.14 -12.36 8.33
CA ARG A 39 -29.33 -13.20 8.12
C ARG A 39 -29.74 -13.83 9.46
N GLU A 40 -31.04 -13.94 9.69
CA GLU A 40 -31.63 -14.67 10.83
C GLU A 40 -31.52 -16.19 10.63
N VAL A 41 -30.29 -16.69 10.55
CA VAL A 41 -29.96 -18.11 10.40
C VAL A 41 -28.85 -18.47 11.37
N ASP A 42 -28.65 -19.76 11.58
CA ASP A 42 -27.56 -20.26 12.41
C ASP A 42 -26.24 -20.32 11.63
N CYS A 43 -25.14 -20.11 12.33
CA CYS A 43 -23.80 -20.33 11.82
C CYS A 43 -23.63 -21.82 11.48
N PRO A 44 -23.22 -22.18 10.25
CA PRO A 44 -23.11 -23.58 9.82
C PRO A 44 -21.96 -24.35 10.49
N ILE A 45 -21.17 -23.70 11.34
CA ILE A 45 -20.00 -24.27 12.02
C ILE A 45 -20.32 -24.57 13.49
N CYS A 46 -20.81 -23.58 14.24
CA CYS A 46 -21.12 -23.75 15.67
C CYS A 46 -22.61 -23.99 15.97
N LEU A 47 -23.49 -23.90 14.96
CA LEU A 47 -24.95 -24.06 15.09
C LEU A 47 -25.61 -23.06 16.05
N GLN A 48 -24.99 -21.89 16.27
CA GLN A 48 -25.56 -20.78 17.03
C GLN A 48 -26.05 -19.68 16.09
N ALA A 49 -27.09 -18.95 16.49
CA ALA A 49 -27.65 -17.84 15.71
C ALA A 49 -26.59 -16.80 15.33
N LEU A 50 -26.58 -16.37 14.08
CA LEU A 50 -25.64 -15.34 13.59
C LEU A 50 -25.88 -13.95 14.20
N VAL A 51 -27.09 -13.69 14.70
CA VAL A 51 -27.50 -12.38 15.24
C VAL A 51 -26.99 -12.15 16.67
N ALA A 52 -25.99 -12.91 17.13
CA ALA A 52 -25.44 -12.76 18.46
C ALA A 52 -24.66 -11.43 18.59
N PRO A 53 -24.87 -10.63 19.68
CA PRO A 53 -24.33 -9.27 19.78
C PRO A 53 -22.80 -9.15 19.78
N GLN A 54 -22.08 -10.24 20.07
CA GLN A 54 -20.63 -10.21 20.32
C GLN A 54 -19.81 -10.81 19.16
N ASP A 55 -20.44 -11.45 18.18
CA ASP A 55 -19.72 -12.14 17.13
C ASP A 55 -19.70 -11.34 15.82
N VAL A 56 -18.51 -11.17 15.26
CA VAL A 56 -18.35 -10.58 13.93
C VAL A 56 -18.82 -11.58 12.89
N VAL A 57 -19.93 -11.27 12.21
CA VAL A 57 -20.44 -12.06 11.09
C VAL A 57 -19.73 -11.65 9.80
N VAL A 58 -19.27 -12.65 9.06
CA VAL A 58 -18.65 -12.47 7.75
C VAL A 58 -19.36 -13.31 6.70
N TYR A 59 -19.16 -12.96 5.44
CA TYR A 59 -19.49 -13.82 4.30
C TYR A 59 -18.27 -14.07 3.44
N LEU A 60 -18.30 -15.19 2.72
CA LEU A 60 -17.29 -15.53 1.73
C LEU A 60 -17.66 -14.91 0.38
N ASN A 61 -16.76 -14.14 -0.23
CA ASN A 61 -17.07 -13.25 -1.35
C ASN A 61 -17.66 -13.98 -2.58
N HIS A 62 -17.22 -15.20 -2.89
CA HIS A 62 -17.73 -15.94 -4.04
C HIS A 62 -19.14 -16.52 -3.83
N CYS A 63 -19.36 -17.22 -2.71
CA CYS A 63 -20.62 -17.95 -2.48
C CYS A 63 -21.61 -17.24 -1.54
N GLN A 64 -21.22 -16.11 -0.95
CA GLN A 64 -22.05 -15.25 -0.10
C GLN A 64 -22.64 -15.95 1.15
N HIS A 65 -22.09 -17.10 1.54
CA HIS A 65 -22.49 -17.81 2.75
C HIS A 65 -21.94 -17.14 4.00
N GLN A 66 -22.80 -16.92 5.00
CA GLN A 66 -22.47 -16.25 6.25
C GLN A 66 -22.05 -17.21 7.37
N CYS A 67 -21.11 -16.77 8.20
CA CYS A 67 -20.67 -17.48 9.42
C CYS A 67 -19.99 -16.50 10.38
N HIS A 68 -19.79 -16.90 11.65
CA HIS A 68 -18.94 -16.15 12.58
C HIS A 68 -17.48 -16.18 12.11
N LEU A 69 -16.79 -15.04 12.15
CA LEU A 69 -15.38 -14.91 11.78
C LEU A 69 -14.48 -15.85 12.60
N SER A 70 -14.76 -15.95 13.91
CA SER A 70 -14.05 -16.81 14.85
C SER A 70 -14.18 -18.29 14.47
N CYS A 71 -15.40 -18.75 14.19
CA CYS A 71 -15.67 -20.12 13.76
C CYS A 71 -14.98 -20.45 12.42
N LEU A 72 -15.03 -19.53 11.45
CA LEU A 72 -14.38 -19.71 10.15
C LEU A 72 -12.86 -19.80 10.30
N LYS A 73 -12.26 -19.02 11.19
CA LYS A 73 -10.82 -19.07 11.48
C LYS A 73 -10.39 -20.42 12.04
N VAL A 74 -11.14 -20.95 13.00
CA VAL A 74 -10.88 -22.28 13.57
C VAL A 74 -10.97 -23.34 12.49
N LEU A 75 -12.02 -23.29 11.65
CA LEU A 75 -12.18 -24.23 10.53
C LEU A 75 -11.01 -24.15 9.53
N TYR A 76 -10.55 -22.95 9.19
CA TYR A 76 -9.39 -22.74 8.32
C TYR A 76 -8.11 -23.35 8.91
N GLN A 77 -7.87 -23.17 10.21
CA GLN A 77 -6.70 -23.76 10.90
C GLN A 77 -6.79 -25.30 10.96
N MET A 78 -7.98 -25.85 11.24
CA MET A 78 -8.20 -27.30 11.26
C MET A 78 -8.01 -27.95 9.88
N ASN A 79 -8.30 -27.22 8.80
CA ASN A 79 -8.17 -27.71 7.42
C ASN A 79 -6.77 -27.47 6.83
N GLY A 80 -5.73 -27.31 7.66
CA GLY A 80 -4.37 -27.13 7.20
C GLY A 80 -4.18 -25.85 6.37
N GLU A 81 -4.82 -24.76 6.80
CA GLU A 81 -4.71 -23.45 6.15
C GLU A 81 -5.34 -23.38 4.74
N ILE A 82 -6.34 -24.23 4.49
CA ILE A 82 -7.13 -24.21 3.26
C ILE A 82 -8.54 -23.72 3.58
N LEU A 83 -8.91 -22.59 2.99
CA LEU A 83 -10.26 -22.02 3.17
C LEU A 83 -11.25 -22.71 2.24
N LYS A 84 -12.15 -23.51 2.82
CA LYS A 84 -13.31 -24.10 2.13
C LYS A 84 -14.59 -23.64 2.77
N CYS A 85 -15.59 -23.29 1.96
CA CYS A 85 -16.92 -23.00 2.48
C CYS A 85 -17.51 -24.25 3.14
N PRO A 86 -18.01 -24.19 4.40
CA PRO A 86 -18.61 -25.35 5.06
C PRO A 86 -19.91 -25.82 4.39
N LEU A 87 -20.62 -24.92 3.70
CA LEU A 87 -21.90 -25.20 3.05
C LEU A 87 -21.74 -25.75 1.63
N CYS A 88 -21.12 -24.98 0.72
CA CYS A 88 -21.00 -25.38 -0.69
C CYS A 88 -19.67 -26.05 -1.05
N ARG A 89 -18.75 -26.18 -0.10
CA ARG A 89 -17.41 -26.80 -0.29
C ARG A 89 -16.48 -26.11 -1.31
N TYR A 90 -16.88 -24.95 -1.85
CA TYR A 90 -16.01 -24.13 -2.70
C TYR A 90 -14.70 -23.82 -1.97
N GLN A 91 -13.57 -24.11 -2.63
CA GLN A 91 -12.23 -23.83 -2.13
C GLN A 91 -11.78 -22.46 -2.62
N TYR A 92 -11.37 -21.62 -1.69
CA TYR A 92 -10.87 -20.29 -2.00
C TYR A 92 -9.36 -20.33 -2.16
N GLU A 93 -8.90 -19.74 -3.26
CA GLU A 93 -7.49 -19.61 -3.59
C GLU A 93 -7.13 -18.14 -3.68
N LEU A 94 -5.95 -17.80 -3.17
CA LEU A 94 -5.42 -16.45 -3.27
C LEU A 94 -4.65 -16.30 -4.58
N PRO A 95 -4.71 -15.13 -5.23
CA PRO A 95 -3.91 -14.86 -6.41
C PRO A 95 -2.43 -15.12 -6.15
N SER A 96 -1.76 -15.76 -7.10
CA SER A 96 -0.30 -15.84 -7.09
C SER A 96 0.26 -14.43 -7.21
N ALA A 97 0.96 -13.96 -6.17
CA ALA A 97 1.65 -12.69 -6.24
C ALA A 97 2.86 -12.80 -7.19
N ASP A 98 3.14 -11.73 -7.93
CA ASP A 98 4.36 -11.62 -8.71
C ASP A 98 5.53 -11.23 -7.80
N PHE A 99 6.47 -12.17 -7.64
CA PHE A 99 7.65 -12.02 -6.80
C PHE A 99 8.89 -11.53 -7.58
N SER A 100 8.74 -11.14 -8.85
CA SER A 100 9.85 -10.66 -9.67
C SER A 100 10.46 -9.36 -9.16
N GLU A 101 9.68 -8.54 -8.46
CA GLU A 101 10.12 -7.30 -7.84
C GLU A 101 10.28 -7.45 -6.33
N HIS A 102 11.44 -7.01 -5.82
CA HIS A 102 11.70 -6.90 -4.39
C HIS A 102 11.86 -5.44 -3.98
N GLY A 103 11.42 -5.15 -2.75
CA GLY A 103 11.57 -3.83 -2.17
C GLY A 103 10.95 -3.73 -0.78
N ASN A 104 11.03 -2.53 -0.23
CA ASN A 104 10.47 -2.16 1.07
C ASN A 104 9.54 -0.96 0.91
N ILE A 105 8.45 -0.93 1.67
CA ILE A 105 7.69 0.28 1.92
C ILE A 105 7.93 0.72 3.35
N TYR A 106 8.23 2.00 3.54
CA TYR A 106 8.32 2.62 4.85
C TYR A 106 7.19 3.63 4.99
N VAL A 107 6.50 3.60 6.12
CA VAL A 107 5.45 4.57 6.45
C VAL A 107 5.77 5.22 7.78
N TYR A 108 5.79 6.55 7.77
CA TYR A 108 6.03 7.38 8.94
C TYR A 108 4.78 8.22 9.16
N VAL A 109 4.13 8.05 10.31
CA VAL A 109 3.07 8.94 10.77
C VAL A 109 3.65 9.81 11.86
N LEU A 110 3.92 11.06 11.50
CA LEU A 110 4.45 12.11 12.37
C LEU A 110 3.29 12.97 12.88
N GLU A 111 3.59 13.93 13.77
CA GLU A 111 2.57 14.81 14.35
C GLU A 111 1.77 15.56 13.27
N ASN A 112 2.44 16.12 12.26
CA ASN A 112 1.82 16.97 11.23
C ASN A 112 1.92 16.41 9.81
N MET A 113 2.51 15.23 9.63
CA MET A 113 2.83 14.71 8.30
C MET A 113 2.76 13.18 8.24
N VAL A 114 2.35 12.67 7.08
CA VAL A 114 2.51 11.28 6.69
C VAL A 114 3.56 11.21 5.59
N LYS A 115 4.60 10.42 5.79
CA LYS A 115 5.65 10.17 4.81
C LYS A 115 5.64 8.70 4.42
N ILE A 116 5.70 8.42 3.12
CA ILE A 116 5.74 7.08 2.55
C ILE A 116 6.96 6.98 1.65
N GLU A 117 7.81 5.98 1.88
CA GLU A 117 9.01 5.74 1.07
C GLU A 117 8.92 4.35 0.44
N PHE A 118 9.09 4.25 -0.88
CA PHE A 118 9.22 2.99 -1.60
C PHE A 118 10.67 2.81 -2.00
N GLU A 119 11.30 1.75 -1.49
CA GLU A 119 12.67 1.37 -1.79
C GLU A 119 12.64 0.10 -2.65
N TYR A 120 12.93 0.24 -3.94
CA TYR A 120 13.07 -0.91 -4.84
C TYR A 120 14.54 -1.33 -4.96
N PHE A 121 14.80 -2.62 -5.20
CA PHE A 121 16.16 -3.16 -5.32
C PHE A 121 17.02 -2.48 -6.40
N THR A 122 16.38 -1.85 -7.39
CA THR A 122 17.03 -1.05 -8.45
C THR A 122 17.59 0.29 -7.97
N SER A 123 17.67 0.52 -6.65
CA SER A 123 18.20 1.75 -6.02
C SER A 123 17.36 3.00 -6.29
N VAL A 124 16.07 2.82 -6.56
CA VAL A 124 15.12 3.92 -6.73
C VAL A 124 14.33 4.08 -5.44
N LEU A 125 14.45 5.27 -4.84
CA LEU A 125 13.69 5.68 -3.67
C LEU A 125 12.62 6.67 -4.09
N HIS A 126 11.36 6.29 -3.99
CA HIS A 126 10.22 7.17 -4.22
C HIS A 126 9.67 7.64 -2.88
N ILE A 127 9.50 8.94 -2.71
CA ILE A 127 9.05 9.55 -1.46
C ILE A 127 7.76 10.35 -1.71
N ILE A 128 6.71 10.03 -0.97
CA ILE A 128 5.47 10.80 -0.92
C ILE A 128 5.36 11.42 0.48
N GLU A 129 5.19 12.73 0.55
CA GLU A 129 4.97 13.49 1.78
C GLU A 129 3.64 14.21 1.70
N MET A 130 2.79 14.04 2.72
CA MET A 130 1.45 14.62 2.79
C MET A 130 1.18 15.19 4.18
N GLU A 131 0.41 16.27 4.27
CA GLU A 131 -0.06 16.80 5.57
C GLU A 131 -0.94 15.78 6.28
N ARG A 132 -0.74 15.58 7.58
CA ARG A 132 -1.49 14.55 8.31
C ARG A 132 -2.95 14.96 8.48
N ASN A 133 -3.83 14.16 7.90
CA ASN A 133 -5.27 14.15 8.12
C ASN A 133 -5.83 12.72 7.92
N ASP A 134 -7.10 12.49 8.24
CA ASP A 134 -7.72 11.16 8.15
C ASP A 134 -7.64 10.57 6.74
N GLY A 135 -7.82 11.39 5.70
CA GLY A 135 -7.71 10.96 4.30
C GLY A 135 -6.31 10.49 3.91
N THR A 136 -5.25 11.13 4.44
CA THR A 136 -3.87 10.70 4.20
C THR A 136 -3.50 9.42 4.96
N ILE A 137 -4.06 9.22 6.15
CA ILE A 137 -3.89 7.99 6.92
C ILE A 137 -4.58 6.83 6.22
N GLU A 138 -5.79 7.05 5.70
CA GLU A 138 -6.51 6.09 4.87
C GLU A 138 -5.71 5.72 3.63
N VAL A 139 -5.19 6.69 2.87
CA VAL A 139 -4.35 6.43 1.69
C VAL A 139 -3.09 5.66 2.06
N ALA A 140 -2.42 5.99 3.17
CA ALA A 140 -1.27 5.23 3.63
C ALA A 140 -1.63 3.77 3.96
N ALA A 141 -2.77 3.52 4.61
CA ALA A 141 -3.27 2.17 4.86
C ALA A 141 -3.56 1.41 3.57
N ARG A 142 -4.20 2.05 2.59
CA ARG A 142 -4.50 1.44 1.29
C ARG A 142 -3.23 1.15 0.48
N LEU A 143 -2.22 2.02 0.54
CA LEU A 143 -0.90 1.77 -0.07
C LEU A 143 -0.17 0.61 0.62
N LEU A 144 -0.26 0.50 1.94
CA LEU A 144 0.25 -0.66 2.68
C LEU A 144 -0.47 -1.95 2.27
N LYS A 145 -1.81 -1.92 2.16
CA LYS A 145 -2.60 -3.05 1.64
C LYS A 145 -2.12 -3.45 0.25
N ALA A 146 -2.06 -2.50 -0.68
CA ALA A 146 -1.56 -2.69 -2.04
C ALA A 146 -0.17 -3.35 -2.08
N TRP A 147 0.74 -2.88 -1.21
CA TRP A 147 2.09 -3.40 -1.09
C TRP A 147 2.13 -4.84 -0.59
N LYS A 148 1.39 -5.14 0.49
CA LYS A 148 1.28 -6.48 1.08
C LYS A 148 0.58 -7.48 0.17
N LEU A 149 -0.28 -7.02 -0.74
CA LEU A 149 -0.90 -7.84 -1.77
C LEU A 149 0.03 -8.10 -2.97
N GLY A 150 1.19 -7.45 -3.05
CA GLY A 150 2.04 -7.48 -4.24
C GLY A 150 1.48 -6.69 -5.44
N ASN A 151 0.37 -5.96 -5.26
CA ASN A 151 -0.36 -5.23 -6.31
C ASN A 151 0.21 -3.84 -6.61
N MET A 152 1.45 -3.57 -6.18
CA MET A 152 2.15 -2.30 -6.41
C MET A 152 3.42 -2.50 -7.25
N PRO A 153 3.29 -2.48 -8.59
CA PRO A 153 4.45 -2.53 -9.49
C PRO A 153 5.25 -1.24 -9.43
N HIS A 154 6.53 -1.29 -9.81
CA HIS A 154 7.39 -0.11 -9.81
C HIS A 154 6.80 1.09 -10.58
N SER A 155 6.21 0.86 -11.75
CA SER A 155 5.57 1.89 -12.58
C SER A 155 4.41 2.62 -11.88
N MET A 156 3.68 1.92 -11.00
CA MET A 156 2.60 2.52 -10.23
C MET A 156 3.16 3.53 -9.23
N SER A 157 4.24 3.19 -8.50
CA SER A 157 4.86 4.11 -7.54
C SER A 157 5.35 5.41 -8.21
N ILE A 158 5.90 5.34 -9.43
CA ILE A 158 6.29 6.53 -10.22
C ILE A 158 5.07 7.41 -10.54
N THR A 159 3.94 6.78 -10.86
CA THR A 159 2.70 7.49 -11.18
C THR A 159 2.17 8.21 -9.95
N LEU A 160 2.14 7.53 -8.80
CA LEU A 160 1.64 8.07 -7.53
C LEU A 160 2.43 9.30 -7.05
N LEU A 161 3.72 9.40 -7.34
CA LEU A 161 4.53 10.58 -7.02
C LEU A 161 4.05 11.88 -7.66
N LYS A 162 3.26 11.79 -8.73
CA LYS A 162 2.74 12.93 -9.49
C LYS A 162 1.28 13.25 -9.17
N CYS A 163 0.66 12.45 -8.30
CA CYS A 163 -0.75 12.53 -7.98
C CYS A 163 -0.98 13.35 -6.70
N ASP A 164 -2.11 14.06 -6.66
CA ASP A 164 -2.68 14.53 -5.41
C ASP A 164 -3.40 13.39 -4.66
N LEU A 165 -3.88 13.67 -3.46
CA LEU A 165 -4.51 12.68 -2.58
C LEU A 165 -5.70 11.97 -3.25
N GLU A 166 -6.58 12.72 -3.92
CA GLU A 166 -7.79 12.18 -4.55
C GLU A 166 -7.45 11.36 -5.80
N SER A 167 -6.45 11.78 -6.57
CA SER A 167 -5.93 11.00 -7.70
C SER A 167 -5.31 9.67 -7.22
N ILE A 168 -4.60 9.67 -6.09
CA ILE A 168 -4.08 8.43 -5.48
C ILE A 168 -5.24 7.51 -5.09
N LYS A 169 -6.28 8.02 -4.42
CA LYS A 169 -7.48 7.24 -4.04
C LYS A 169 -8.14 6.63 -5.27
N SER A 170 -8.42 7.44 -6.30
CA SER A 170 -9.02 6.98 -7.56
C SER A 170 -8.21 5.85 -8.20
N LYS A 171 -6.88 5.97 -8.23
CA LYS A 171 -5.99 4.93 -8.78
C LYS A 171 -5.99 3.64 -7.97
N LEU A 172 -6.21 3.73 -6.66
CA LEU A 172 -6.37 2.57 -5.79
C LEU A 172 -7.78 1.96 -5.92
N ASP A 173 -8.81 2.77 -6.16
CA ASP A 173 -10.19 2.32 -6.42
C ASP A 173 -10.27 1.55 -7.74
N GLU A 174 -9.63 2.06 -8.80
CA GLU A 174 -9.47 1.37 -10.11
C GLU A 174 -8.88 -0.04 -9.96
N ARG A 175 -8.14 -0.29 -8.88
CA ARG A 175 -7.49 -1.58 -8.56
C ARG A 175 -8.22 -2.40 -7.49
N ASN A 176 -9.41 -1.96 -7.07
CA ASN A 176 -10.20 -2.57 -6.00
C ASN A 176 -9.44 -2.66 -4.66
N ILE A 177 -8.61 -1.67 -4.34
CA ILE A 177 -7.83 -1.65 -3.09
C ILE A 177 -8.55 -0.76 -2.08
N PHE A 178 -9.48 -1.33 -1.33
CA PHE A 178 -10.25 -0.60 -0.31
C PHE A 178 -9.75 -0.87 1.11
N PRO A 179 -9.98 0.04 2.07
CA PRO A 179 -9.77 -0.25 3.49
C PRO A 179 -10.56 -1.50 3.91
N SER A 180 -9.98 -2.32 4.78
CA SER A 180 -10.67 -3.47 5.37
C SER A 180 -10.99 -3.19 6.83
N ASP A 181 -12.26 -3.34 7.20
CA ASP A 181 -12.69 -3.23 8.61
C ASP A 181 -12.10 -4.34 9.51
N LEU A 182 -11.61 -5.42 8.89
CA LEU A 182 -11.14 -6.62 9.59
C LEU A 182 -9.61 -6.65 9.75
N VAL A 183 -8.89 -5.73 9.11
CA VAL A 183 -7.42 -5.70 9.10
C VAL A 183 -6.90 -4.29 9.32
N ASN A 184 -6.17 -4.08 10.41
CA ASN A 184 -5.40 -2.86 10.61
C ASN A 184 -4.07 -2.92 9.84
N GLU A 185 -3.96 -2.22 8.72
CA GLU A 185 -2.75 -2.31 7.88
C GLU A 185 -1.46 -1.79 8.51
N PHE A 186 -1.56 -1.00 9.57
CA PHE A 186 -0.42 -0.53 10.35
C PHE A 186 0.08 -1.53 11.38
N ALA A 187 -0.72 -2.54 11.71
CA ALA A 187 -0.28 -3.62 12.56
C ALA A 187 0.55 -4.63 11.74
N ASP A 188 1.57 -5.16 12.39
CA ASP A 188 2.37 -6.23 11.84
C ASP A 188 1.52 -7.51 11.74
N ASP A 189 1.66 -8.24 10.64
CA ASP A 189 0.98 -9.52 10.40
C ASP A 189 1.20 -10.50 11.55
N ASN A 190 2.36 -10.39 12.21
CA ASN A 190 2.78 -11.25 13.31
C ASN A 190 2.17 -10.83 14.64
N SER A 191 1.87 -9.54 14.78
CA SER A 191 1.20 -8.96 15.94
C SER A 191 -0.31 -9.23 15.94
N MET A 192 -0.91 -9.52 14.78
CA MET A 192 -2.36 -9.70 14.71
C MET A 192 -2.84 -11.06 15.23
N TYR A 193 -2.12 -12.16 14.99
CA TYR A 193 -2.68 -13.50 15.24
C TYR A 193 -1.74 -14.56 15.85
N GLY A 194 -0.54 -14.19 16.29
CA GLY A 194 0.27 -15.00 17.21
C GLY A 194 0.98 -16.21 16.58
N ASN A 195 2.26 -16.30 16.93
CA ASN A 195 3.21 -17.41 16.74
C ASN A 195 3.89 -17.44 15.36
N ARG A 196 5.16 -17.00 15.36
CA ARG A 196 6.21 -17.16 14.34
C ARG A 196 6.48 -15.97 13.43
N VAL A 197 6.96 -14.87 14.02
CA VAL A 197 8.01 -14.11 13.33
C VAL A 197 9.24 -13.93 14.17
N ASP A 198 10.34 -14.08 13.45
CA ASP A 198 11.71 -13.86 13.83
C ASP A 198 11.85 -12.51 14.53
N GLU A 199 11.86 -12.54 15.86
CA GLU A 199 12.14 -11.39 16.72
C GLU A 199 13.49 -10.73 16.36
N ASN A 200 14.38 -11.42 15.62
CA ASN A 200 15.65 -10.87 15.17
C ASN A 200 15.57 -9.95 13.94
N MET A 201 14.46 -9.91 13.20
CA MET A 201 14.26 -8.90 12.16
C MET A 201 13.91 -7.51 12.74
N TYR A 202 13.59 -7.45 14.04
CA TYR A 202 13.26 -6.24 14.79
C TYR A 202 14.43 -5.61 15.53
N LYS A 203 15.67 -5.85 15.09
CA LYS A 203 16.80 -5.07 15.59
C LYS A 203 16.67 -3.66 15.05
N THR A 204 16.26 -2.75 15.94
CA THR A 204 16.39 -1.29 15.92
C THR A 204 17.02 -0.84 14.60
N PHE A 205 16.18 -0.57 13.60
CA PHE A 205 16.67 -0.11 12.32
C PHE A 205 17.35 1.23 12.57
N LYS A 206 18.68 1.20 12.75
CA LYS A 206 19.49 2.40 12.62
C LYS A 206 19.17 2.87 11.21
N PRO A 207 18.55 4.04 11.01
CA PRO A 207 18.31 4.54 9.67
C PRO A 207 19.63 4.35 8.93
N HIS A 208 19.59 3.69 7.77
CA HIS A 208 20.72 3.79 6.86
C HIS A 208 20.83 5.29 6.57
N ARG A 209 21.62 5.99 7.41
CA ARG A 209 22.26 7.21 7.01
C ARG A 209 23.12 6.72 5.86
N PHE A 210 22.60 6.80 4.65
CA PHE A 210 23.43 7.15 3.53
C PHE A 210 24.13 8.44 3.98
N LYS A 211 25.27 8.28 4.66
CA LYS A 211 26.29 9.30 4.69
C LYS A 211 26.71 9.35 3.23
N ILE A 212 26.00 10.15 2.45
CA ILE A 212 26.53 10.67 1.21
C ILE A 212 27.75 11.45 1.70
N ASN A 213 28.89 10.77 1.74
CA ASN A 213 30.17 11.42 1.89
C ASN A 213 30.34 12.24 0.61
N LEU A 214 29.78 13.46 0.61
CA LEU A 214 30.23 14.58 -0.20
C LEU A 214 31.62 15.01 0.31
N SER A 215 32.51 14.06 0.57
CA SER A 215 33.92 14.38 0.61
C SER A 215 34.26 14.78 -0.83
N ARG A 216 34.54 16.07 -1.02
CA ARG A 216 35.22 16.61 -2.20
C ARG A 216 36.53 15.85 -2.39
N ARG A 217 36.48 14.64 -2.95
CA ARG A 217 37.66 13.98 -3.49
C ARG A 217 38.08 14.83 -4.67
N LYS A 218 39.15 15.61 -4.48
CA LYS A 218 39.98 16.08 -5.59
C LYS A 218 40.42 14.82 -6.34
N VAL A 219 39.73 14.52 -7.43
CA VAL A 219 40.07 13.42 -8.33
C VAL A 219 41.41 13.78 -8.94
N ARG A 220 42.47 13.10 -8.52
CA ARG A 220 43.68 13.00 -9.35
C ARG A 220 43.36 11.98 -10.45
N PRO A 221 43.67 12.27 -11.72
CA PRO A 221 43.42 11.34 -12.80
C PRO A 221 44.35 10.15 -12.66
N THR A 222 43.79 8.96 -12.46
CA THR A 222 44.53 7.71 -12.63
C THR A 222 43.77 6.86 -13.64
N ASN A 223 44.40 6.65 -14.80
CA ASN A 223 43.95 5.75 -15.85
C ASN A 223 43.99 4.31 -15.35
N ARG A 224 42.89 3.79 -14.81
CA ARG A 224 42.62 2.35 -14.78
C ARG A 224 41.14 2.08 -14.95
N THR A 225 40.86 1.39 -16.06
CA THR A 225 39.57 0.82 -16.44
C THR A 225 39.19 -0.28 -15.44
N ILE A 226 38.14 -0.06 -14.65
CA ILE A 226 37.44 -1.11 -13.91
C ILE A 226 35.96 -0.93 -14.23
N GLN A 227 35.40 -1.88 -14.99
CA GLN A 227 33.97 -2.02 -15.23
C GLN A 227 33.30 -2.51 -13.94
N GLY A 228 32.68 -1.59 -13.23
CA GLY A 228 31.73 -1.87 -12.15
C GLY A 228 30.76 -0.71 -12.12
N VAL A 229 29.57 -0.91 -12.72
CA VAL A 229 28.52 0.12 -12.75
C VAL A 229 27.96 0.26 -11.34
N CYS A 230 28.52 1.19 -10.59
CA CYS A 230 28.03 1.58 -9.28
C CYS A 230 26.87 2.54 -9.51
N TYR A 231 25.63 2.02 -9.51
CA TYR A 231 24.45 2.86 -9.57
C TYR A 231 24.40 3.73 -8.31
N ARG A 232 24.51 5.05 -8.48
CA ARG A 232 24.17 5.98 -7.41
C ARG A 232 22.63 6.00 -7.32
N PRO A 233 22.05 5.92 -6.11
CA PRO A 233 20.63 6.16 -5.95
C PRO A 233 20.32 7.56 -6.49
N ILE A 234 19.45 7.65 -7.49
CA ILE A 234 18.90 8.93 -7.93
C ILE A 234 17.82 9.29 -6.91
N ILE A 235 18.19 10.11 -5.93
CA ILE A 235 17.22 10.72 -5.02
C ILE A 235 16.56 11.84 -5.81
N VAL A 236 15.30 11.67 -6.21
CA VAL A 236 14.49 12.74 -6.78
C VAL A 236 13.57 13.26 -5.66
N PRO A 237 13.97 14.30 -4.91
CA PRO A 237 13.06 14.94 -3.97
C PRO A 237 12.03 15.73 -4.77
N LEU A 238 10.85 15.14 -4.97
CA LEU A 238 9.67 15.84 -5.47
C LEU A 238 8.88 16.32 -4.26
N MET A 239 9.05 17.59 -3.92
CA MET A 239 8.13 18.24 -2.99
C MET A 239 6.81 18.47 -3.72
N VAL A 240 5.81 17.64 -3.45
CA VAL A 240 4.43 17.91 -3.83
C VAL A 240 3.92 18.98 -2.87
N THR A 241 4.10 20.26 -3.22
CA THR A 241 3.43 21.34 -2.50
C THR A 241 1.97 21.33 -2.91
N ASN A 242 1.08 20.93 -2.00
CA ASN A 242 -0.36 21.16 -2.13
C ASN A 242 -0.61 22.67 -2.21
N LYS A 243 -0.63 23.22 -3.42
CA LYS A 243 -1.19 24.56 -3.67
C LYS A 243 -2.70 24.44 -3.79
N LEU A 244 -3.36 24.10 -2.68
CA LEU A 244 -4.79 24.35 -2.53
C LEU A 244 -4.93 25.77 -1.97
N GLY A 245 -5.25 26.70 -2.87
CA GLY A 245 -5.51 28.09 -2.54
C GLY A 245 -6.71 28.20 -1.60
N SER A 246 -6.46 28.77 -0.44
CA SER A 246 -7.48 29.36 0.42
C SER A 246 -7.95 30.68 -0.20
N SER A 247 -9.10 30.67 -0.88
CA SER A 247 -9.88 31.91 -1.10
C SER A 247 -11.35 31.59 -1.36
N VAL A 248 -12.15 31.55 -0.29
CA VAL A 248 -13.56 31.93 -0.37
C VAL A 248 -13.85 32.89 0.79
N SER A 249 -13.63 34.16 0.53
CA SER A 249 -14.25 35.27 1.26
C SER A 249 -14.96 36.16 0.26
N GLU A 250 -16.29 36.09 0.32
CA GLU A 250 -17.31 37.12 0.05
C GLU A 250 -17.34 37.97 -1.25
N ARG A 251 -18.57 37.99 -1.82
CA ARG A 251 -19.33 39.15 -2.34
C ARG A 251 -18.85 39.89 -3.61
N SER A 252 -19.74 39.80 -4.60
CA SER A 252 -20.28 40.86 -5.48
C SER A 252 -19.35 41.96 -6.04
N GLY A 253 -19.29 42.01 -7.37
CA GLY A 253 -19.37 43.27 -8.12
C GLY A 253 -18.16 43.64 -9.00
N PHE A 254 -18.46 43.83 -10.29
CA PHE A 254 -17.75 44.63 -11.31
C PHE A 254 -16.43 44.13 -11.95
N ASP A 255 -16.62 43.62 -13.16
CA ASP A 255 -16.12 44.05 -14.48
C ASP A 255 -14.64 44.40 -14.82
N LEU A 256 -14.23 43.79 -15.95
CA LEU A 256 -13.23 44.11 -16.98
C LEU A 256 -11.75 44.38 -16.63
N GLY A 257 -10.88 43.48 -17.13
CA GLY A 257 -9.46 43.74 -17.31
C GLY A 257 -8.71 42.57 -17.96
N SER A 258 -8.47 42.68 -19.27
CA SER A 258 -7.70 41.75 -20.10
C SER A 258 -6.27 41.48 -19.61
N VAL A 259 -5.89 40.22 -19.44
CA VAL A 259 -4.49 39.80 -19.24
C VAL A 259 -4.15 38.64 -20.17
N LYS A 260 -3.01 38.79 -20.86
CA LYS A 260 -2.44 37.90 -21.87
C LYS A 260 -2.27 36.47 -21.34
N LYS A 261 -2.82 35.50 -22.08
CA LYS A 261 -2.52 34.07 -21.92
C LYS A 261 -1.10 33.81 -22.43
N ASN A 262 -0.21 33.33 -21.58
CA ASN A 262 1.03 32.67 -22.01
C ASN A 262 0.69 31.23 -22.39
N GLU A 263 0.90 30.90 -23.67
CA GLU A 263 0.92 29.53 -24.17
C GLU A 263 2.11 28.77 -23.56
N LEU A 264 1.82 27.71 -22.81
CA LEU A 264 2.80 26.65 -22.53
C LEU A 264 2.52 25.52 -23.50
N ARG A 265 3.39 25.39 -24.51
CA ARG A 265 3.42 24.25 -25.43
C ARG A 265 3.82 22.99 -24.66
N TYR A 266 2.93 22.02 -24.59
CA TYR A 266 3.27 20.65 -24.21
C TYR A 266 3.88 19.94 -25.42
N VAL A 267 5.01 19.26 -25.18
CA VAL A 267 5.60 18.30 -26.12
C VAL A 267 4.84 16.99 -25.93
N GLU A 268 4.03 16.61 -26.92
CA GLU A 268 3.44 15.28 -27.01
C GLU A 268 4.53 14.26 -27.31
N CYS A 269 4.78 13.32 -26.40
CA CYS A 269 5.48 12.08 -26.72
C CYS A 269 4.46 11.12 -27.34
N ALA A 270 4.38 11.11 -28.66
CA ALA A 270 3.69 10.08 -29.42
C ALA A 270 4.48 8.76 -29.30
N SER A 271 3.85 7.74 -28.72
CA SER A 271 4.30 6.36 -28.85
C SER A 271 3.42 5.68 -29.91
N GLU A 272 3.86 5.73 -31.16
CA GLU A 272 3.31 4.90 -32.23
C GLU A 272 3.66 3.43 -31.93
N THR A 273 2.62 2.61 -31.76
CA THR A 273 2.75 1.14 -31.76
C THR A 273 2.19 0.65 -33.08
N THR A 274 3.03 0.49 -34.09
CA THR A 274 2.68 -0.24 -35.31
C THR A 274 2.66 -1.73 -35.03
N LEU A 275 1.45 -2.29 -34.98
CA LEU A 275 1.17 -3.72 -35.18
C LEU A 275 1.52 -4.09 -36.62
N SER A 276 2.50 -4.99 -36.81
CA SER A 276 2.61 -5.78 -38.04
C SER A 276 2.22 -7.21 -37.76
N ALA A 277 1.03 -7.57 -38.20
CA ALA A 277 0.63 -8.95 -38.45
C ALA A 277 1.40 -9.48 -39.66
N GLN A 278 1.96 -10.68 -39.58
CA GLN A 278 2.15 -11.53 -40.76
C GLN A 278 1.78 -12.98 -40.43
N HIS A 279 0.70 -13.40 -41.07
CA HIS A 279 0.41 -14.78 -41.41
C HIS A 279 1.57 -15.41 -42.18
N LYS A 280 1.98 -16.60 -41.75
CA LYS A 280 2.17 -17.78 -42.61
C LYS A 280 2.21 -19.04 -41.75
#